data_AF-A0A1H9FUG3-F1
#
_entry.id   AF-A0A1H9FUG3-F1
#
_cell.length_a   1.000
_cell.length_b   1.000
_cell.length_c   1.000
_cell.angle_alpha   90.00
_cell.angle_beta   90.00
_cell.angle_gamma   90.00
#
_symmetry.space_group_name_H-M   'P 1'
#
loop_
_entity.id
_entity.type
_entity.pdbx_description
1 polymer ?
#
loop_
_entity_poly.entity_id
_entity_poly.type
_entity_poly.pdbx_seq_one_letter_code
_entity_poly.pdbx_strand_id
1 'polypeptide(L)'
;MKFFLKIAAAAALLVLAGCAELGIRSGVSAQTASAMRKVAVASVLGPTFHGVLQGTTVFGNASYAEDVSAWQIDAEAVRTASEVLGRGAGRTVMPIATPLPAGDVARAVSVARSMGADSLVVVRPTPFDNDRLYAAGYGYFRKSVLGIERDCIYSLFTVEVHDLASGKRVAWEWGFAPMSGIPCSGQEQKIPWQPQFALYSAEQREQLREAVTQIVRTNVETGVRRLGL
;
A
#
# COMPACT_ATOMS: atom_id res chain seq x y z
N MET A 1 -19.06 44.26 -26.44
CA MET A 1 -17.70 43.66 -26.31
C MET A 1 -17.21 43.46 -24.87
N LYS A 2 -17.40 44.39 -23.92
CA LYS A 2 -16.88 44.22 -22.54
C LYS A 2 -17.50 43.07 -21.71
N PHE A 3 -18.67 42.54 -22.09
CA PHE A 3 -19.35 41.45 -21.38
C PHE A 3 -18.78 40.06 -21.72
N PHE A 4 -18.34 39.83 -22.97
CA PHE A 4 -17.77 38.54 -23.40
C PHE A 4 -16.40 38.25 -22.77
N LEU A 5 -15.59 39.28 -22.48
CA LEU A 5 -14.27 39.12 -21.85
C LEU A 5 -14.39 38.61 -20.40
N LYS A 6 -15.46 38.98 -19.68
CA LYS A 6 -15.69 38.53 -18.30
C LYS A 6 -16.12 37.06 -18.21
N ILE A 7 -16.87 36.58 -19.20
CA ILE A 7 -17.31 35.17 -19.26
C ILE A 7 -16.11 34.26 -19.59
N ALA A 8 -15.24 34.67 -20.51
CA ALA A 8 -14.02 33.92 -20.84
C ALA A 8 -13.06 33.80 -19.65
N ALA A 9 -12.90 34.87 -18.85
CA ALA A 9 -12.07 34.85 -17.65
C ALA A 9 -12.64 33.91 -16.55
N ALA A 10 -13.96 33.87 -16.39
CA ALA A 10 -14.61 32.96 -15.43
C ALA A 10 -14.51 31.49 -15.85
N ALA A 11 -14.62 31.19 -17.15
CA ALA A 11 -14.47 29.84 -17.67
C ALA A 11 -13.03 29.30 -17.53
N ALA A 12 -12.01 30.14 -17.72
CA ALA A 12 -10.60 29.74 -17.56
C ALA A 12 -10.25 29.39 -16.10
N LEU A 13 -10.86 30.05 -15.11
CA LEU A 13 -10.68 29.74 -13.68
C LEU A 13 -11.32 28.40 -13.27
N LEU A 14 -12.43 28.01 -13.91
CA LEU A 14 -13.09 26.72 -13.64
C LEU A 14 -12.31 25.52 -14.19
N VAL A 15 -11.64 25.68 -15.34
CA VAL A 15 -10.83 24.60 -15.94
C VAL A 15 -9.56 24.31 -15.12
N LEU A 16 -8.97 25.32 -14.47
CA LEU A 16 -7.77 25.13 -13.66
C LEU A 16 -8.05 24.50 -12.29
N ALA A 17 -9.25 24.70 -11.73
CA ALA A 17 -9.64 24.10 -10.44
C ALA A 17 -10.00 22.60 -10.57
N GLY A 18 -10.46 22.15 -11.74
CA GLY A 18 -10.94 20.77 -11.94
C GLY A 18 -9.85 19.70 -12.02
N CYS A 19 -8.59 20.05 -12.28
CA CYS A 19 -7.52 19.06 -12.42
C CYS A 19 -7.03 18.50 -11.06
N ALA A 20 -7.28 19.20 -9.94
CA ALA A 20 -6.82 18.76 -8.62
C ALA A 20 -7.67 17.62 -8.03
N GLU A 21 -8.90 17.40 -8.51
CA GLU A 21 -9.81 16.36 -7.99
C GLU A 21 -9.80 15.05 -8.79
N LEU A 22 -9.06 14.97 -9.90
CA LEU A 22 -9.03 13.77 -10.75
C LEU A 22 -8.34 12.55 -10.13
N GLY A 23 -8.00 12.59 -8.83
CA GLY A 23 -7.36 11.48 -8.13
C GLY A 23 -6.03 11.04 -8.73
N ILE A 24 -5.46 11.87 -9.60
CA ILE A 24 -4.19 11.62 -10.28
C ILE A 24 -3.15 11.45 -9.20
N ARG A 25 -2.46 10.32 -9.28
CA ARG A 25 -1.34 9.97 -8.41
C ARG A 25 -0.41 11.18 -8.25
N SER A 26 -0.31 11.67 -7.02
CA SER A 26 0.47 12.84 -6.68
C SER A 26 1.36 12.52 -5.47
N GLY A 27 2.62 12.93 -5.55
CA GLY A 27 3.46 13.05 -4.36
C GLY A 27 2.93 14.15 -3.44
N VAL A 28 3.48 14.23 -2.23
CA VAL A 28 3.13 15.29 -1.28
C VAL A 28 3.72 16.60 -1.80
N SER A 29 2.89 17.64 -1.91
CA SER A 29 3.36 18.97 -2.30
C SER A 29 4.35 19.54 -1.27
N ALA A 30 5.28 20.39 -1.68
CA ALA A 30 6.23 21.02 -0.75
C ALA A 30 5.51 21.79 0.38
N GLN A 31 4.39 22.46 0.07
CA GLN A 31 3.56 23.16 1.06
C GLN A 31 2.98 22.17 2.08
N THR A 32 2.35 21.09 1.61
CA THR A 32 1.81 20.03 2.48
C THR A 32 2.91 19.41 3.32
N ALA A 33 4.03 19.02 2.72
CA ALA A 33 5.16 18.42 3.42
C ALA A 33 5.73 19.31 4.54
N SER A 34 5.70 20.64 4.33
CA SER A 34 6.12 21.63 5.33
C SER A 34 5.11 21.83 6.47
N ALA A 35 3.83 21.53 6.23
CA ALA A 35 2.77 21.62 7.24
C ALA A 35 2.67 20.37 8.13
N MET A 36 3.17 19.22 7.64
CA MET A 36 3.20 17.96 8.37
C MET A 36 4.22 18.03 9.53
N ARG A 37 3.77 18.25 10.77
CA ARG A 37 4.64 18.33 11.96
C ARG A 37 4.46 17.13 12.89
N LYS A 38 3.23 16.67 13.09
CA LYS A 38 2.89 15.50 13.92
C LYS A 38 2.23 14.46 13.02
N VAL A 39 3.03 13.50 12.58
CA VAL A 39 2.62 12.51 11.57
C VAL A 39 2.30 11.20 12.26
N ALA A 40 1.03 10.83 12.28
CA ALA A 40 0.63 9.49 12.66
C ALA A 40 0.99 8.51 11.54
N VAL A 41 1.39 7.29 11.90
CA VAL A 41 1.69 6.21 10.95
C VAL A 41 0.84 5.00 11.29
N ALA A 42 0.11 4.48 10.31
CA ALA A 42 -0.73 3.30 10.46
C ALA A 42 -0.52 2.30 9.31
N SER A 43 -0.87 1.05 9.57
CA SER A 43 -1.06 0.03 8.55
C SER A 43 -2.42 -0.63 8.77
N VAL A 44 -3.14 -0.85 7.69
CA VAL A 44 -4.44 -1.54 7.65
C VAL A 44 -4.42 -2.66 6.60
N LEU A 45 -3.27 -3.31 6.41
CA LEU A 45 -3.13 -4.46 5.51
C LEU A 45 -3.95 -5.64 6.00
N GLY A 46 -4.04 -5.82 7.32
CA GLY A 46 -4.73 -6.94 7.94
C GLY A 46 -3.87 -8.20 8.00
N PRO A 47 -4.38 -9.25 8.66
CA PRO A 47 -3.62 -10.46 8.94
C PRO A 47 -3.71 -11.51 7.82
N THR A 48 -4.40 -11.25 6.71
CA THR A 48 -4.70 -12.28 5.72
C THR A 48 -3.58 -12.45 4.71
N PHE A 49 -3.01 -13.65 4.64
CA PHE A 49 -2.10 -14.07 3.57
C PHE A 49 -2.89 -14.73 2.45
N HIS A 50 -2.59 -14.38 1.20
CA HIS A 50 -3.29 -14.91 0.02
C HIS A 50 -2.40 -15.83 -0.82
N GLY A 51 -2.80 -17.08 -0.98
CA GLY A 51 -2.22 -17.99 -1.98
C GLY A 51 -3.04 -17.98 -3.26
N VAL A 52 -2.40 -17.79 -4.41
CA VAL A 52 -3.07 -17.81 -5.73
C VAL A 52 -2.24 -18.63 -6.71
N LEU A 53 -2.88 -19.59 -7.37
CA LEU A 53 -2.34 -20.32 -8.51
C LEU A 53 -3.20 -20.01 -9.74
N GLN A 54 -2.56 -19.52 -10.79
CA GLN A 54 -3.14 -19.39 -12.12
C GLN A 54 -2.62 -20.54 -13.00
N GLY A 55 -3.51 -21.47 -13.33
CA GLY A 55 -3.23 -22.55 -14.27
C GLY A 55 -3.37 -22.12 -15.73
N THR A 56 -3.05 -23.05 -16.64
CA THR A 56 -3.26 -22.85 -18.08
C THR A 56 -4.76 -22.85 -18.45
N THR A 57 -5.59 -23.53 -17.65
CA THR A 57 -7.05 -23.57 -17.81
C THR A 57 -7.73 -23.13 -16.51
N VAL A 58 -9.01 -22.77 -16.58
CA VAL A 58 -9.81 -22.37 -15.40
C VAL A 58 -9.84 -23.46 -14.31
N PHE A 59 -9.69 -24.73 -14.68
CA PHE A 59 -9.67 -25.86 -13.75
C PHE A 59 -8.34 -26.00 -12.99
N GLY A 60 -7.27 -25.39 -13.50
CA GLY A 60 -5.98 -25.34 -12.83
C GLY A 60 -5.83 -24.17 -11.87
N ASN A 61 -6.85 -23.30 -11.74
CA ASN A 61 -6.80 -22.19 -10.83
C ASN A 61 -7.10 -22.66 -9.40
N ALA A 62 -6.34 -22.15 -8.43
CA ALA A 62 -6.58 -22.41 -7.03
C ALA A 62 -6.28 -21.15 -6.21
N SER A 63 -6.99 -20.97 -5.10
CA SER A 63 -6.72 -19.86 -4.17
C SER A 63 -7.05 -20.25 -2.75
N TYR A 64 -6.29 -19.73 -1.79
CA TYR A 64 -6.59 -19.82 -0.37
C TYR A 64 -6.27 -18.51 0.34
N ALA A 65 -6.87 -18.32 1.51
CA ALA A 65 -6.61 -17.21 2.41
C ALA A 65 -6.35 -17.78 3.80
N GLU A 66 -5.30 -17.33 4.46
CA GLU A 66 -4.90 -17.80 5.80
C GLU A 66 -4.75 -16.61 6.74
N ASP A 67 -5.18 -16.76 7.99
CA ASP A 67 -4.84 -15.83 9.07
C ASP A 67 -3.39 -16.03 9.51
N VAL A 68 -2.56 -15.04 9.23
CA VAL A 68 -1.15 -14.98 9.65
C VAL A 68 -0.89 -13.82 10.60
N SER A 69 -1.86 -13.48 11.46
CA SER A 69 -1.74 -12.43 12.48
C SER A 69 -0.46 -12.51 13.32
N ALA A 70 0.03 -13.73 13.57
CA ALA A 70 1.30 -13.97 14.27
C ALA A 70 2.54 -13.39 13.54
N TRP A 71 2.47 -13.13 12.23
CA TRP A 71 3.57 -12.54 11.45
C TRP A 71 3.73 -11.04 11.69
N GLN A 72 2.71 -10.37 12.25
CA GLN A 72 2.73 -8.94 12.58
C GLN A 72 3.11 -8.00 11.41
N ILE A 73 2.63 -8.31 10.19
CA ILE A 73 2.97 -7.55 8.98
C ILE A 73 2.59 -6.07 9.10
N ASP A 74 1.44 -5.74 9.70
CA ASP A 74 1.05 -4.34 9.94
C ASP A 74 2.03 -3.60 10.86
N ALA A 75 2.51 -4.24 11.93
CA ALA A 75 3.48 -3.64 12.84
C ALA A 75 4.81 -3.35 12.13
N GLU A 76 5.24 -4.27 11.26
CA GLU A 76 6.44 -4.10 10.46
C GLU A 76 6.31 -2.98 9.41
N ALA A 77 5.15 -2.87 8.77
CA ALA A 77 4.84 -1.77 7.86
C ALA A 77 4.87 -0.41 8.58
N VAL A 78 4.24 -0.31 9.76
CA VAL A 78 4.26 0.90 10.60
C VAL A 78 5.67 1.25 11.02
N ARG A 79 6.45 0.26 11.49
CA ARG A 79 7.85 0.45 11.90
C ARG A 79 8.69 0.99 10.75
N THR A 80 8.62 0.36 9.57
CA THR A 80 9.38 0.76 8.38
C THR A 80 9.02 2.17 7.92
N ALA A 81 7.71 2.48 7.80
CA ALA A 81 7.27 3.82 7.42
C ALA A 81 7.74 4.87 8.44
N SER A 82 7.67 4.55 9.74
CA SER A 82 8.11 5.45 10.80
C SER A 82 9.61 5.71 10.76
N GLU A 83 10.42 4.67 10.53
CA GLU A 83 11.88 4.77 10.36
C GLU A 83 12.26 5.65 9.16
N VAL A 84 11.54 5.54 8.04
CA VAL A 84 11.81 6.37 6.85
C VAL A 84 11.43 7.82 7.13
N LEU A 85 10.23 8.08 7.67
CA LEU A 85 9.74 9.42 7.99
C LEU A 85 10.60 10.13 9.05
N GLY A 86 11.11 9.38 10.03
CA GLY A 86 11.94 9.89 11.12
C GLY A 86 13.33 10.36 10.69
N ARG A 87 13.78 10.01 9.48
CA ARG A 87 15.03 10.56 8.90
C ARG A 87 14.88 12.00 8.41
N GLY A 88 13.63 12.45 8.17
CA GLY A 88 13.33 13.82 7.78
C GLY A 88 13.36 14.79 8.97
N ALA A 89 13.94 15.98 8.79
CA ALA A 89 14.00 16.98 9.85
C ALA A 89 12.62 17.57 10.17
N GLY A 90 12.37 17.85 11.46
CA GLY A 90 11.24 18.68 11.91
C GLY A 90 9.87 17.99 11.95
N ARG A 91 9.83 16.64 11.97
CA ARG A 91 8.59 15.86 12.15
C ARG A 91 8.66 15.04 13.44
N THR A 92 7.57 15.01 14.19
CA THR A 92 7.31 14.04 15.25
C THR A 92 6.50 12.91 14.65
N VAL A 93 7.10 11.72 14.56
CA VAL A 93 6.46 10.52 14.04
C VAL A 93 5.78 9.77 15.17
N MET A 94 4.51 9.40 14.98
CA MET A 94 3.65 8.83 16.01
C MET A 94 3.06 7.50 15.50
N PRO A 95 3.72 6.36 15.75
CA PRO A 95 3.20 5.07 15.30
C PRO A 95 1.90 4.71 16.02
N ILE A 96 0.89 4.27 15.28
CA ILE A 96 -0.34 3.69 15.83
C ILE A 96 -0.05 2.22 16.13
N ALA A 97 0.13 1.90 17.42
CA ALA A 97 0.49 0.55 17.86
C ALA A 97 -0.71 -0.42 17.97
N THR A 98 -1.93 0.10 18.05
CA THR A 98 -3.13 -0.72 18.16
C THR A 98 -3.46 -1.35 16.80
N PRO A 99 -3.71 -2.67 16.73
CA PRO A 99 -4.19 -3.32 15.51
C PRO A 99 -5.46 -2.65 15.00
N LEU A 100 -5.51 -2.40 13.69
CA LEU A 100 -6.64 -1.81 12.99
C LEU A 100 -7.27 -2.86 12.07
N PRO A 101 -8.60 -2.85 11.85
CA PRO A 101 -9.22 -3.72 10.87
C PRO A 101 -8.66 -3.46 9.46
N ALA A 102 -8.55 -4.53 8.67
CA ALA A 102 -8.06 -4.45 7.30
C ALA A 102 -8.89 -3.44 6.47
N GLY A 103 -8.23 -2.52 5.79
CA GLY A 103 -8.86 -1.46 4.99
C GLY A 103 -9.55 -0.33 5.75
N ASP A 104 -9.62 -0.35 7.09
CA ASP A 104 -10.36 0.63 7.89
C ASP A 104 -9.55 1.93 8.13
N VAL A 105 -9.39 2.71 7.06
CA VAL A 105 -8.72 4.01 7.11
C VAL A 105 -9.48 5.01 7.99
N ALA A 106 -10.81 4.91 8.08
CA ALA A 106 -11.61 5.81 8.91
C ALA A 106 -11.26 5.67 10.40
N ARG A 107 -11.09 4.43 10.87
CA ARG A 107 -10.59 4.15 12.22
C ARG A 107 -9.17 4.69 12.40
N ALA A 108 -8.27 4.50 11.44
CA ALA A 108 -6.92 5.04 11.49
C ALA A 108 -6.91 6.58 11.64
N VAL A 109 -7.74 7.29 10.87
CA VAL A 109 -7.93 8.75 10.95
C VAL A 109 -8.45 9.16 12.33
N SER A 110 -9.42 8.44 12.88
CA SER A 110 -9.96 8.73 14.21
C SER A 110 -8.90 8.57 15.30
N VAL A 111 -8.11 7.49 15.26
CA VAL A 111 -7.02 7.26 16.22
C VAL A 111 -5.94 8.32 16.09
N ALA A 112 -5.51 8.63 14.86
CA ALA A 112 -4.51 9.66 14.60
C ALA A 112 -4.91 11.04 15.16
N ARG A 113 -6.17 11.45 14.95
CA ARG A 113 -6.73 12.69 15.54
C ARG A 113 -6.70 12.66 17.06
N SER A 114 -7.05 11.53 17.68
CA SER A 114 -7.03 11.39 19.15
C SER A 114 -5.61 11.50 19.74
N MET A 115 -4.58 11.16 18.96
CA MET A 115 -3.16 11.34 19.33
C MET A 115 -2.69 12.79 19.14
N GLY A 116 -3.50 13.67 18.54
CA GLY A 116 -3.13 15.04 18.23
C GLY A 116 -2.18 15.17 17.04
N ALA A 117 -2.20 14.20 16.12
CA ALA A 117 -1.51 14.30 14.85
C ALA A 117 -2.19 15.34 13.93
N ASP A 118 -1.42 15.98 13.05
CA ASP A 118 -1.94 16.83 11.98
C ASP A 118 -2.09 16.08 10.66
N SER A 119 -1.36 14.97 10.51
CA SER A 119 -1.31 14.20 9.28
C SER A 119 -1.27 12.70 9.58
N LEU A 120 -1.77 11.89 8.65
CA LEU A 120 -1.71 10.43 8.72
C LEU A 120 -1.03 9.89 7.46
N VAL A 121 0.00 9.07 7.64
CA VAL A 121 0.52 8.17 6.60
C VAL A 121 -0.02 6.77 6.87
N VAL A 122 -0.75 6.21 5.91
CA VAL A 122 -1.39 4.89 6.06
C VAL A 122 -1.00 3.95 4.94
N VAL A 123 -0.60 2.73 5.29
CA VAL A 123 -0.39 1.62 4.35
C VAL A 123 -1.71 0.85 4.26
N ARG A 124 -2.30 0.74 3.06
CA ARG A 124 -3.60 0.07 2.87
C ARG A 124 -3.63 -0.90 1.69
N PRO A 125 -4.34 -2.03 1.81
CA PRO A 125 -4.52 -2.95 0.71
C PRO A 125 -5.33 -2.23 -0.39
N THR A 126 -4.83 -2.28 -1.61
CA THR A 126 -5.47 -1.61 -2.74
C THR A 126 -5.48 -2.57 -3.93
N PRO A 127 -6.66 -2.91 -4.49
CA PRO A 127 -6.75 -3.81 -5.63
C PRO A 127 -6.07 -3.20 -6.85
N PHE A 128 -5.57 -4.06 -7.74
CA PHE A 128 -4.92 -3.65 -8.97
C PHE A 128 -5.77 -4.04 -10.17
N ASP A 129 -6.49 -3.07 -10.73
CA ASP A 129 -7.48 -3.33 -11.79
C ASP A 129 -6.87 -3.92 -13.07
N ASN A 130 -5.57 -3.68 -13.30
CA ASN A 130 -4.85 -4.22 -14.45
C ASN A 130 -4.58 -5.73 -14.34
N ASP A 131 -4.56 -6.28 -13.13
CA ASP A 131 -4.42 -7.71 -12.91
C ASP A 131 -5.25 -8.15 -11.69
N ARG A 132 -6.51 -8.52 -11.97
CA ARG A 132 -7.50 -8.91 -10.95
C ARG A 132 -7.20 -10.24 -10.27
N LEU A 133 -6.13 -10.93 -10.66
CA LEU A 133 -5.75 -12.21 -10.06
C LEU A 133 -5.01 -12.02 -8.74
N TYR A 134 -4.42 -10.85 -8.51
CA TYR A 134 -3.82 -10.52 -7.23
C TYR A 134 -4.88 -10.04 -6.25
N ALA A 135 -4.92 -10.68 -5.07
CA ALA A 135 -5.66 -10.12 -3.95
C ALA A 135 -4.93 -8.89 -3.42
N ALA A 136 -5.67 -7.89 -2.96
CA ALA A 136 -5.08 -6.74 -2.27
C ALA A 136 -4.46 -7.20 -0.94
N GLY A 137 -3.35 -6.58 -0.51
CA GLY A 137 -2.62 -6.99 0.70
C GLY A 137 -1.29 -7.64 0.36
N TYR A 138 -1.08 -8.90 0.73
CA TYR A 138 0.17 -9.62 0.47
C TYR A 138 -0.08 -11.12 0.31
N GLY A 139 0.84 -11.82 -0.35
CA GLY A 139 0.61 -13.23 -0.65
C GLY A 139 1.69 -13.92 -1.46
N TYR A 140 1.38 -15.14 -1.88
CA TYR A 140 2.16 -15.95 -2.81
C TYR A 140 1.33 -16.28 -4.05
N PHE A 141 1.75 -15.72 -5.18
CA PHE A 141 1.20 -15.98 -6.49
C PHE A 141 2.08 -16.95 -7.28
N ARG A 142 1.47 -17.92 -7.96
CA ARG A 142 2.11 -18.78 -8.95
C ARG A 142 1.32 -18.75 -10.24
N LYS A 143 2.01 -18.65 -11.37
CA LYS A 143 1.43 -18.78 -12.71
C LYS A 143 2.12 -19.93 -13.44
N SER A 144 1.32 -20.84 -13.98
CA SER A 144 1.80 -21.97 -14.79
C SER A 144 1.13 -21.96 -16.17
N VAL A 145 1.92 -21.67 -17.20
CA VAL A 145 1.46 -21.61 -18.60
C VAL A 145 2.38 -22.45 -19.46
N LEU A 146 1.85 -23.51 -20.08
CA LEU A 146 2.59 -24.39 -20.99
C LEU A 146 3.89 -24.95 -20.37
N GLY A 147 3.84 -25.33 -19.09
CA GLY A 147 4.99 -25.87 -18.35
C GLY A 147 6.01 -24.82 -17.88
N ILE A 148 5.81 -23.54 -18.19
CA ILE A 148 6.60 -22.44 -17.64
C ILE A 148 5.93 -21.97 -16.35
N GLU A 149 6.69 -22.01 -15.27
CA GLU A 149 6.23 -21.63 -13.93
C GLU A 149 6.88 -20.32 -13.50
N ARG A 150 6.06 -19.42 -12.96
CA ARG A 150 6.52 -18.17 -12.35
C ARG A 150 5.89 -18.06 -10.98
N ASP A 151 6.73 -18.13 -9.97
CA ASP A 151 6.40 -17.90 -8.57
C ASP A 151 6.60 -16.40 -8.24
N CYS A 152 5.90 -15.88 -7.25
CA CYS A 152 5.98 -14.48 -6.86
C CYS A 152 5.42 -14.28 -5.45
N ILE A 153 6.30 -13.99 -4.48
CA ILE A 153 5.87 -13.40 -3.22
C ILE A 153 5.64 -11.92 -3.46
N TYR A 154 4.44 -11.45 -3.14
CA TYR A 154 4.00 -10.12 -3.52
C TYR A 154 3.45 -9.32 -2.35
N SER A 155 3.46 -8.00 -2.51
CA SER A 155 2.67 -7.08 -1.70
C SER A 155 1.99 -6.01 -2.56
N LEU A 156 0.66 -5.95 -2.46
CA LEU A 156 -0.22 -5.12 -3.28
C LEU A 156 -0.99 -4.14 -2.39
N PHE A 157 -0.38 -2.98 -2.19
CA PHE A 157 -0.91 -1.91 -1.35
C PHE A 157 -0.49 -0.53 -1.86
N THR A 158 -1.20 0.49 -1.39
CA THR A 158 -0.78 1.89 -1.52
C THR A 158 -0.36 2.46 -0.17
N VAL A 159 0.55 3.41 -0.22
CA VAL A 159 0.86 4.32 0.88
C VAL A 159 0.10 5.62 0.60
N GLU A 160 -0.75 6.04 1.53
CA GLU A 160 -1.57 7.25 1.40
C GLU A 160 -1.20 8.27 2.46
N VAL A 161 -1.37 9.55 2.13
CA VAL A 161 -1.21 10.67 3.05
C VAL A 161 -2.55 11.38 3.18
N HIS A 162 -2.99 11.57 4.42
CA HIS A 162 -4.23 12.25 4.77
C HIS A 162 -3.91 13.50 5.59
N ASP A 163 -4.48 14.63 5.20
CA ASP A 163 -4.52 15.84 6.03
C ASP A 163 -5.67 15.70 7.02
N LEU A 164 -5.37 15.67 8.32
CA LEU A 164 -6.37 15.40 9.34
C LEU A 164 -7.28 16.60 9.63
N ALA A 165 -6.85 17.82 9.26
CA ALA A 165 -7.66 19.02 9.38
C ALA A 165 -8.82 19.01 8.37
N SER A 166 -8.54 18.80 7.08
CA SER A 166 -9.58 18.67 6.06
C SER A 166 -10.24 17.29 6.01
N GLY A 167 -9.58 16.26 6.55
CA GLY A 167 -10.01 14.86 6.43
C GLY A 167 -9.83 14.29 5.02
N LYS A 168 -9.10 14.97 4.14
CA LYS A 168 -8.91 14.55 2.75
C LYS A 168 -7.59 13.78 2.58
N ARG A 169 -7.61 12.81 1.67
CA ARG A 169 -6.38 12.23 1.11
C ARG A 169 -5.71 13.27 0.20
N VAL A 170 -4.46 13.62 0.49
CA VAL A 170 -3.70 14.66 -0.21
C VAL A 170 -2.63 14.09 -1.16
N ALA A 171 -2.21 12.85 -0.94
CA ALA A 171 -1.24 12.15 -1.78
C ALA A 171 -1.40 10.64 -1.64
N TRP A 172 -0.96 9.89 -2.65
CA TRP A 172 -0.88 8.44 -2.57
C TRP A 172 0.12 7.88 -3.58
N GLU A 173 0.66 6.71 -3.26
CA GLU A 173 1.68 6.04 -4.07
C GLU A 173 1.58 4.52 -3.92
N TRP A 174 1.90 3.79 -4.98
CA TRP A 174 2.07 2.35 -4.91
C TRP A 174 3.32 1.99 -4.11
N GLY A 175 3.24 0.92 -3.33
CA GLY A 175 4.43 0.36 -2.68
C GLY A 175 5.49 -0.13 -3.68
N PHE A 176 5.12 -0.37 -4.93
CA PHE A 176 6.02 -0.87 -5.98
C PHE A 176 6.16 0.11 -7.16
N ALA A 177 7.21 -0.08 -7.96
CA ALA A 177 7.39 0.68 -9.18
C ALA A 177 6.41 0.21 -10.28
N PRO A 178 5.58 1.11 -10.88
CA PRO A 178 4.59 0.73 -11.89
C PRO A 178 5.19 0.08 -13.13
N MET A 179 6.41 0.50 -13.51
CA MET A 179 7.09 -0.06 -14.67
C MET A 179 7.52 -1.52 -14.49
N SER A 180 7.53 -2.03 -13.26
CA SER A 180 7.88 -3.42 -12.95
C SER A 180 6.74 -4.39 -13.28
N GLY A 181 5.52 -3.89 -13.53
CA GLY A 181 4.34 -4.67 -13.91
C GLY A 181 3.75 -5.55 -12.81
N ILE A 182 4.57 -6.03 -11.87
CA ILE A 182 4.15 -6.94 -10.79
C ILE A 182 4.99 -6.65 -9.52
N PRO A 183 4.39 -6.54 -8.32
CA PRO A 183 5.10 -6.32 -7.06
C PRO A 183 5.83 -7.57 -6.52
N CYS A 184 6.61 -8.25 -7.36
CA CYS A 184 7.40 -9.41 -6.94
C CYS A 184 8.74 -8.98 -6.33
N SER A 185 9.22 -9.73 -5.35
CA SER A 185 10.52 -9.47 -4.72
C SER A 185 11.72 -9.82 -5.61
N GLY A 186 11.55 -10.65 -6.65
CA GLY A 186 12.65 -11.16 -7.47
C GLY A 186 13.65 -12.05 -6.70
N GLN A 187 13.41 -12.24 -5.40
CA GLN A 187 14.15 -13.11 -4.50
C GLN A 187 13.32 -14.34 -4.15
N GLU A 188 12.57 -14.86 -5.12
CA GLU A 188 11.82 -16.10 -4.92
C GLU A 188 12.84 -17.23 -4.65
N GLN A 189 13.07 -17.49 -3.36
CA GLN A 189 13.56 -18.78 -2.92
C GLN A 189 12.63 -19.84 -3.50
N LYS A 190 13.16 -21.02 -3.81
CA LYS A 190 12.39 -22.17 -4.33
C LYS A 190 11.46 -22.74 -3.24
N ILE A 191 10.52 -21.94 -2.73
CA ILE A 191 9.43 -22.38 -1.86
C ILE A 191 8.42 -23.02 -2.80
N PRO A 192 8.21 -24.34 -2.79
CA PRO A 192 7.23 -24.96 -3.67
C PRO A 192 5.84 -24.46 -3.30
N TRP A 193 5.06 -24.03 -4.29
CA TRP A 193 3.67 -23.67 -4.05
C TRP A 193 2.87 -24.86 -3.54
N GLN A 194 1.98 -24.63 -2.56
CA GLN A 194 1.10 -25.65 -1.99
C GLN A 194 -0.37 -25.25 -2.20
N PRO A 195 -1.29 -26.23 -2.39
CA PRO A 195 -2.71 -25.95 -2.60
C PRO A 195 -3.46 -25.38 -1.38
N GLN A 196 -2.86 -25.48 -0.20
CA GLN A 196 -3.39 -24.89 1.02
C GLN A 196 -2.23 -24.54 1.96
N PHE A 197 -2.41 -23.51 2.78
CA PHE A 197 -1.36 -23.04 3.68
C PHE A 197 -0.90 -24.10 4.69
N ALA A 198 -1.82 -24.95 5.16
CA ALA A 198 -1.52 -26.02 6.12
C ALA A 198 -0.56 -27.11 5.60
N LEU A 199 -0.33 -27.20 4.28
CA LEU A 199 0.61 -28.17 3.70
C LEU A 199 2.07 -27.67 3.68
N TYR A 200 2.31 -26.39 3.95
CA TYR A 200 3.68 -25.92 4.09
C TYR A 200 4.30 -26.49 5.38
N SER A 201 5.53 -26.96 5.27
CA SER A 201 6.34 -27.32 6.44
C SER A 201 6.55 -26.09 7.34
N ALA A 202 6.96 -26.30 8.59
CA ALA A 202 7.30 -25.19 9.47
C ALA A 202 8.40 -24.28 8.87
N GLU A 203 9.42 -24.89 8.26
CA GLU A 203 10.50 -24.19 7.56
C GLU A 203 9.97 -23.37 6.37
N GLN A 204 9.10 -23.95 5.54
CA GLN A 204 8.52 -23.24 4.40
C GLN A 204 7.63 -22.07 4.84
N ARG A 205 6.85 -22.23 5.92
CA ARG A 205 6.05 -21.13 6.48
C ARG A 205 6.93 -20.00 7.00
N GLU A 206 8.07 -20.33 7.58
CA GLU A 206 9.04 -19.33 8.02
C GLU A 206 9.69 -18.61 6.85
N GLN A 207 10.08 -19.33 5.79
CA GLN A 207 10.58 -18.71 4.55
C GLN A 207 9.54 -17.78 3.91
N LEU A 208 8.26 -18.18 3.89
CA LEU A 208 7.16 -17.32 3.42
C LEU A 208 7.02 -16.06 4.29
N ARG A 209 7.06 -16.21 5.62
CA ARG A 209 7.00 -15.08 6.56
C ARG A 209 8.12 -14.08 6.28
N GLU A 210 9.35 -14.55 6.16
CA GLU A 210 10.52 -13.71 5.90
C GLU A 210 10.42 -12.99 4.55
N ALA A 211 10.05 -13.72 3.49
CA ALA A 211 9.90 -13.17 2.15
C ALA A 211 8.79 -12.09 2.10
N VAL A 212 7.63 -12.35 2.71
CA VAL A 212 6.53 -11.39 2.81
C VAL A 212 6.95 -10.16 3.62
N THR A 213 7.59 -10.38 4.77
CA THR A 213 8.12 -9.31 5.61
C THR A 213 9.06 -8.42 4.80
N GLN A 214 10.03 -9.02 4.10
CA GLN A 214 11.02 -8.28 3.33
C GLN A 214 10.38 -7.47 2.19
N ILE A 215 9.47 -8.06 1.41
CA ILE A 215 8.83 -7.33 0.30
C ILE A 215 7.92 -6.21 0.79
N VAL A 216 7.24 -6.39 1.93
CA VAL A 216 6.44 -5.31 2.56
C VAL A 216 7.36 -4.17 2.99
N ARG A 217 8.48 -4.46 3.66
CA ARG A 217 9.46 -3.42 4.05
C ARG A 217 9.94 -2.62 2.85
N THR A 218 10.45 -3.31 1.83
CA THR A 218 10.96 -2.68 0.61
C THR A 218 9.89 -1.83 -0.08
N ASN A 219 8.66 -2.32 -0.15
CA ASN A 219 7.58 -1.61 -0.82
C ASN A 219 7.04 -0.44 0.01
N VAL A 220 7.00 -0.55 1.34
CA VAL A 220 6.66 0.59 2.22
C VAL A 220 7.70 1.69 2.09
N GLU A 221 9.00 1.34 2.15
CA GLU A 221 10.09 2.31 1.97
C GLU A 221 10.01 3.01 0.61
N THR A 222 9.78 2.23 -0.44
CA THR A 222 9.61 2.75 -1.80
C THR A 222 8.43 3.71 -1.91
N GLY A 223 7.26 3.32 -1.36
CA GLY A 223 6.05 4.14 -1.37
C GLY A 223 6.24 5.48 -0.64
N VAL A 224 6.79 5.44 0.59
CA VAL A 224 7.05 6.65 1.39
C VAL A 224 8.02 7.59 0.68
N ARG A 225 9.13 7.07 0.13
CA ARG A 225 10.13 7.90 -0.57
C ARG A 225 9.57 8.57 -1.82
N ARG A 226 8.75 7.85 -2.58
CA ARG A 226 8.16 8.37 -3.82
C ARG A 226 7.06 9.39 -3.58
N LEU A 227 6.48 9.41 -2.38
CA LEU A 227 5.64 10.50 -1.90
C LEU A 227 6.44 11.79 -1.61
N GLY A 228 7.78 11.74 -1.62
CA GLY A 228 8.64 12.88 -1.27
C GLY A 228 8.72 13.17 0.22
N LEU A 229 8.49 12.14 1.05
CA LEU A 229 8.47 12.23 2.51
C LEU A 229 9.77 11.77 3.18
#